data_AF-A0AAU3DBV5-F1
#
_entry.id   AF-A0AAU3DBV5-F1
#
_cell.length_a   1.000
_cell.length_b   1.000
_cell.length_c   1.000
_cell.angle_alpha   90.00
_cell.angle_beta   90.00
_cell.angle_gamma   90.00
#
_symmetry.space_group_name_H-M   'P 1'
#
loop_
_entity.id
_entity.type
_entity.pdbx_description
1 polymer ?
#
loop_
_entity_poly.entity_id
_entity_poly.type
_entity_poly.pdbx_seq_one_letter_code
_entity_poly.pdbx_strand_id
1 'polypeptide(L)'
;MDTSSADRILNDYVQGTPGAVQASLHDPEFVANLHTMRDVLTHLETALAAEGLDDRARHRVGTRLTLACLGAEQPNPARRLAEQEAGRVAVTPDVVRPWMDHLRL
;
A
#
# COMPACT_ATOMS: atom_id res chain seq x y z
N MET A 1 -16.52 23.70 6.43
CA MET A 1 -15.36 22.85 6.77
C MET A 1 -14.47 22.90 5.56
N ASP A 2 -13.39 23.68 5.63
CA ASP A 2 -12.38 23.69 4.57
C ASP A 2 -11.68 22.34 4.59
N THR A 3 -11.77 21.61 3.48
CA THR A 3 -11.08 20.32 3.33
C THR A 3 -9.59 20.59 3.34
N SER A 4 -8.85 19.95 4.25
CA SER A 4 -7.39 20.12 4.35
C SER A 4 -6.73 19.81 3.00
N SER A 5 -5.62 20.48 2.69
CA SER A 5 -4.81 20.17 1.49
C SER A 5 -4.42 18.68 1.45
N ALA A 6 -4.14 18.09 2.62
CA ALA A 6 -3.88 16.66 2.77
C ALA A 6 -5.07 15.79 2.34
N ASP A 7 -6.29 16.14 2.77
CA ASP A 7 -7.51 15.41 2.40
C ASP A 7 -7.77 15.47 0.90
N ARG A 8 -7.53 16.63 0.29
CA ARG A 8 -7.65 16.79 -1.16
C ARG A 8 -6.66 15.91 -1.91
N ILE A 9 -5.38 15.92 -1.50
CA ILE A 9 -4.33 15.10 -2.14
C ILE A 9 -4.67 13.61 -2.04
N LEU A 10 -5.09 13.14 -0.87
CA LEU A 10 -5.42 11.73 -0.66
C LEU A 10 -6.69 11.32 -1.42
N ASN A 11 -7.71 12.18 -1.46
CA ASN A 11 -8.90 11.93 -2.25
C ASN A 11 -8.57 11.89 -3.75
N ASP A 12 -7.78 12.83 -4.26
CA ASP A 12 -7.33 12.85 -5.65
C ASP A 12 -6.55 11.55 -5.98
N TYR A 13 -5.70 11.06 -5.05
CA TYR A 13 -5.01 9.78 -5.20
C TYR A 13 -5.98 8.60 -5.26
N VAL A 14 -6.92 8.49 -4.31
CA VAL A 14 -7.89 7.38 -4.24
C VAL A 14 -8.78 7.34 -5.48
N GLN A 15 -9.29 8.49 -5.92
CA GLN A 15 -10.14 8.58 -7.11
C GLN A 15 -9.36 8.38 -8.41
N GLY A 16 -8.10 8.81 -8.45
CA GLY A 16 -7.24 8.73 -9.64
C GLY A 16 -6.51 7.38 -9.82
N THR A 17 -6.50 6.53 -8.80
CA THR A 17 -5.72 5.29 -8.81
C THR A 17 -6.62 4.06 -8.95
N PRO A 18 -6.44 3.24 -10.01
CA PRO A 18 -7.20 2.01 -10.19
C PRO A 18 -7.06 1.08 -8.97
N GLY A 19 -8.19 0.62 -8.44
CA GLY A 19 -8.24 -0.28 -7.29
C GLY A 19 -8.13 0.40 -5.92
N ALA A 20 -7.68 1.65 -5.83
CA ALA A 20 -7.55 2.35 -4.56
C ALA A 20 -8.90 2.64 -3.89
N VAL A 21 -9.95 2.92 -4.67
CA VAL A 21 -11.34 3.03 -4.16
C VAL A 21 -11.81 1.71 -3.56
N GLN A 22 -11.50 0.58 -4.18
CA GLN A 22 -11.90 -0.73 -3.66
C GLN A 22 -11.11 -1.09 -2.40
N ALA A 23 -9.81 -0.80 -2.38
CA ALA A 23 -8.95 -0.99 -1.23
C ALA A 23 -9.39 -0.12 -0.04
N SER A 24 -9.78 1.14 -0.26
CA SER A 24 -10.26 2.00 0.84
C SER A 24 -11.55 1.52 1.50
N LEU A 25 -12.33 0.67 0.82
CA LEU A 25 -13.57 0.10 1.37
C LEU A 25 -13.37 -1.24 2.07
N HIS A 26 -12.35 -2.02 1.67
CA HIS A 26 -12.24 -3.43 2.05
C HIS A 26 -10.89 -3.83 2.64
N ASP A 27 -9.89 -2.96 2.58
CA ASP A 27 -8.54 -3.22 3.08
C ASP A 27 -8.25 -2.30 4.29
N PRO A 28 -8.36 -2.81 5.53
CA PRO A 28 -8.14 -2.01 6.72
C PRO A 28 -6.69 -1.54 6.87
N GLU A 29 -5.72 -2.27 6.30
CA GLU A 29 -4.31 -1.88 6.31
C GLU A 29 -4.10 -0.70 5.37
N PHE A 30 -4.70 -0.74 4.18
CA PHE A 30 -4.70 0.39 3.26
C PHE A 30 -5.35 1.64 3.87
N VAL A 31 -6.46 1.50 4.60
CA VAL A 31 -7.11 2.61 5.31
C VAL A 31 -6.21 3.17 6.41
N ALA A 32 -5.54 2.31 7.19
CA ALA A 32 -4.57 2.75 8.21
C ALA A 32 -3.38 3.50 7.58
N ASN A 33 -2.92 3.06 6.42
CA ASN A 33 -1.87 3.74 5.66
C ASN A 33 -2.33 5.12 5.14
N LEU A 34 -3.57 5.23 4.65
CA LEU A 34 -4.15 6.54 4.28
C LEU A 34 -4.25 7.49 5.46
N HIS A 35 -4.66 7.01 6.64
CA HIS A 35 -4.71 7.81 7.86
C HIS A 35 -3.32 8.29 8.28
N THR A 36 -2.34 7.39 8.32
CA THR A 36 -0.94 7.73 8.62
C THR A 36 -0.41 8.77 7.64
N MET A 37 -0.72 8.59 6.35
CA MET A 37 -0.30 9.51 5.31
C MET A 37 -0.93 10.90 5.46
N ARG A 38 -2.18 10.99 5.91
CA ARG A 38 -2.87 12.26 6.19
C ARG A 38 -2.14 13.07 7.26
N ASP A 39 -1.72 12.40 8.34
CA ASP A 39 -1.02 13.04 9.46
C ASP A 39 0.36 13.54 9.00
N VAL A 40 1.09 12.71 8.25
CA VAL A 40 2.38 13.09 7.65
C VAL A 40 2.23 14.30 6.73
N LEU A 41 1.24 14.31 5.85
CA LEU A 41 0.99 15.42 4.92
C LEU A 41 0.63 16.71 5.66
N THR A 42 -0.12 16.62 6.74
CA THR A 42 -0.52 17.77 7.57
C THR A 42 0.69 18.39 8.29
N HIS A 43 1.56 17.55 8.86
CA HIS A 43 2.79 18.00 9.50
C HIS A 43 3.76 18.60 8.47
N LEU A 44 3.92 17.94 7.32
CA LEU A 44 4.76 18.44 6.24
C LEU A 44 4.25 19.77 5.69
N GLU A 45 2.94 19.91 5.49
CA GLU A 45 2.33 21.14 5.03
C GLU A 45 2.66 22.32 5.96
N THR A 46 2.59 22.09 7.27
CA THR A 46 2.92 23.09 8.29
C THR A 46 4.41 23.44 8.27
N ALA A 47 5.29 22.44 8.19
CA ALA A 47 6.73 22.65 8.13
C ALA A 47 7.14 23.45 6.88
N LEU A 48 6.61 23.07 5.70
CA LEU A 48 6.91 23.78 4.46
C LEU A 48 6.34 25.20 4.44
N ALA A 49 5.20 25.43 5.08
CA ALA A 49 4.65 26.78 5.23
C ALA A 49 5.54 27.66 6.10
N ALA A 50 6.11 27.12 7.19
CA ALA A 50 7.07 27.82 8.04
C ALA A 50 8.37 28.19 7.28
N GLU A 51 8.79 27.36 6.34
CA GLU A 51 9.89 27.62 5.41
C GLU A 51 9.54 28.61 4.28
N GLY A 52 8.31 29.13 4.26
CA GLY A 52 7.86 30.13 3.29
C GLY A 52 7.52 29.58 1.91
N LEU A 53 7.31 28.27 1.76
CA LEU A 53 6.87 27.70 0.48
C LEU A 53 5.41 28.07 0.18
N ASP A 54 5.17 28.45 -1.07
CA ASP A 54 3.82 28.70 -1.55
C ASP A 54 2.94 27.44 -1.58
N ASP A 55 1.63 27.64 -1.57
CA ASP A 55 0.61 26.58 -1.53
C ASP A 55 0.77 25.59 -2.69
N ARG A 56 1.15 26.08 -3.87
CA ARG A 56 1.31 25.25 -5.06
C ARG A 56 2.52 24.33 -4.92
N ALA A 57 3.61 24.80 -4.34
CA ALA A 57 4.81 24.03 -4.04
C ALA A 57 4.52 22.99 -2.96
N ARG A 58 3.86 23.39 -1.87
CA ARG A 58 3.43 22.48 -0.79
C ARG A 58 2.55 21.36 -1.33
N HIS A 59 1.54 21.70 -2.15
CA HIS A 59 0.67 20.73 -2.80
C HIS A 59 1.44 19.76 -3.71
N ARG A 60 2.34 20.27 -4.57
CA ARG A 60 3.18 19.41 -5.43
C ARG A 60 4.04 18.43 -4.64
N VAL A 61 4.63 18.87 -3.53
CA VAL A 61 5.45 18.01 -2.66
C VAL A 61 4.57 16.94 -2.02
N GLY A 62 3.41 17.31 -1.48
CA GLY A 62 2.47 16.36 -0.88
C GLY A 62 1.97 15.31 -1.88
N THR A 63 1.61 15.69 -3.11
CA THR A 63 1.23 14.74 -4.16
C THR A 63 2.36 13.76 -4.50
N ARG A 64 3.59 14.27 -4.66
CA ARG A 64 4.75 13.41 -4.96
C ARG A 64 5.04 12.42 -3.84
N LEU A 65 4.96 12.88 -2.59
CA LEU A 65 5.15 12.02 -1.43
C LEU A 65 4.07 10.93 -1.37
N THR A 66 2.80 11.30 -1.61
CA THR A 66 1.68 10.35 -1.64
C THR A 66 1.90 9.26 -2.69
N LEU A 67 2.30 9.65 -3.90
CA LEU A 67 2.61 8.70 -4.97
C LEU A 67 3.84 7.83 -4.65
N ALA A 68 4.87 8.38 -4.00
CA ALA A 68 6.04 7.62 -3.61
C ALA A 68 5.74 6.57 -2.53
N CYS A 69 4.95 6.94 -1.52
CA CYS A 69 4.62 6.06 -0.40
C CYS A 69 3.54 5.05 -0.76
N LEU A 70 2.45 5.47 -1.41
CA LEU A 70 1.30 4.61 -1.69
C LEU A 70 1.31 4.04 -3.11
N GLY A 71 1.97 4.71 -4.07
CA GLY A 71 2.07 4.23 -5.45
C GLY A 71 3.15 3.16 -5.67
N ALA A 72 4.16 3.09 -4.80
CA ALA A 72 5.15 2.00 -4.80
C ALA A 72 4.60 0.70 -4.21
N GLU A 73 3.54 0.79 -3.39
CA GLU A 73 2.84 -0.32 -2.74
C GLU A 73 1.46 -0.58 -3.35
N GLN A 74 1.36 -0.62 -4.68
CA GLN A 74 0.36 -1.51 -5.26
C GLN A 74 0.96 -2.91 -5.24
N PRO A 75 0.66 -3.79 -4.24
CA PRO A 75 0.87 -5.21 -4.43
C PRO A 75 -0.04 -5.58 -5.59
N ASN A 76 0.55 -5.63 -6.79
CA ASN A 76 -0.12 -6.15 -7.97
C ASN A 76 -0.84 -7.43 -7.50
N PRO A 77 -2.16 -7.55 -7.63
CA PRO A 77 -2.87 -8.75 -7.17
C PRO A 77 -2.27 -10.01 -7.83
N ALA A 78 -1.67 -9.88 -9.02
CA ALA A 78 -0.88 -10.94 -9.67
C ALA A 78 0.39 -11.32 -8.90
N ARG A 79 1.03 -10.38 -8.18
CA ARG A 79 2.20 -10.64 -7.34
C ARG A 79 1.82 -11.36 -6.04
N ARG A 80 0.70 -11.00 -5.41
CA ARG A 80 0.14 -11.78 -4.27
C ARG A 80 -0.28 -13.18 -4.71
N LEU A 81 -0.87 -13.33 -5.90
CA LEU A 81 -1.21 -14.63 -6.46
C LEU A 81 0.05 -15.45 -6.78
N ALA A 82 1.07 -14.84 -7.37
CA ALA A 82 2.35 -15.49 -7.68
C ALA A 82 3.14 -15.87 -6.43
N GLU A 83 3.13 -15.05 -5.38
CA GLU A 83 3.75 -15.35 -4.08
C GLU A 83 2.96 -16.42 -3.31
N GLN A 84 1.62 -16.44 -3.41
CA GLN A 84 0.79 -17.54 -2.88
C GLN A 84 0.99 -18.85 -3.66
N GLU A 85 1.11 -18.81 -4.99
CA GLU A 85 1.41 -19.99 -5.81
C GLU A 85 2.85 -20.48 -5.56
N ALA A 86 3.83 -19.58 -5.44
CA ALA A 86 5.19 -19.96 -5.08
C ALA A 86 5.29 -20.56 -3.67
N GLY A 87 4.55 -20.03 -2.69
CA GLY A 87 4.44 -20.59 -1.35
C GLY A 87 3.64 -21.91 -1.30
N ARG A 88 2.67 -22.09 -2.18
CA ARG A 88 1.85 -23.31 -2.29
C ARG A 88 2.56 -24.44 -3.05
N VAL A 89 3.48 -24.12 -3.95
CA VAL A 89 4.38 -25.10 -4.61
C VAL A 89 5.47 -25.61 -3.65
N ALA A 90 5.78 -24.87 -2.57
CA ALA A 90 6.72 -25.32 -1.53
C ALA A 90 6.13 -26.28 -0.49
N VAL A 91 4.82 -26.56 -0.54
CA VAL A 91 4.18 -27.57 0.34
C VAL A 91 3.44 -28.59 -0.52
N THR A 92 4.19 -29.36 -1.30
CA THR A 92 3.72 -30.69 -1.69
C THR A 92 3.89 -31.62 -0.47
N PRO A 93 2.84 -32.31 0.00
CA PRO A 93 2.96 -33.36 1.02
C PRO A 93 3.61 -34.65 0.47
N ASP A 94 4.27 -34.59 -0.69
CA ASP A 94 4.77 -35.77 -1.43
C ASP A 94 6.21 -36.15 -1.08
N VAL A 95 6.72 -35.68 0.06
CA VAL A 95 7.96 -36.17 0.67
C VAL A 95 7.68 -36.81 2.03
N VAL A 96 6.51 -37.42 2.20
CA VAL A 96 6.27 -38.41 3.26
C VAL A 96 6.39 -39.81 2.67
N ARG A 97 7.65 -40.29 2.67
CA ARG A 97 8.12 -41.70 2.56
C ARG A 97 8.00 -42.43 1.21
N PRO A 98 9.14 -42.67 0.55
CA PRO A 98 9.40 -43.90 -0.21
C PRO A 98 10.33 -44.87 0.56
N TRP A 99 10.15 -45.04 1.88
CA TRP A 99 11.03 -45.87 2.74
C TRP A 99 10.31 -47.00 3.49
N MET A 100 9.12 -47.43 3.05
CA MET A 100 8.40 -48.56 3.69
C MET A 100 8.39 -49.88 2.90
N ASP A 101 9.20 -50.03 1.85
CA ASP A 101 9.32 -51.30 1.11
C ASP A 101 10.59 -52.11 1.40
N HIS A 102 11.42 -51.70 2.37
CA HIS A 102 12.61 -52.48 2.79
C HIS A 102 12.46 -53.26 4.10
N LEU A 103 11.26 -53.32 4.68
CA LEU A 103 11.00 -54.08 5.91
C LEU A 103 9.66 -54.84 5.85
N ARG A 104 9.49 -55.68 4.83
CA ARG A 104 8.64 -56.87 4.95
C ARG A 104 9.54 -58.10 4.92
N LEU A 105 9.53 -58.77 6.08
CA LEU A 105 9.97 -60.15 6.31
C LEU A 105 9.45 -61.10 5.23
#